data_AF-A0A851DPJ1-F1
#
_entry.id   AF-A0A851DPJ1-F1
#
_cell.length_a   1.000
_cell.length_b   1.000
_cell.length_c   1.000
_cell.angle_alpha   90.00
_cell.angle_beta   90.00
_cell.angle_gamma   90.00
#
_symmetry.space_group_name_H-M   'P 1'
#
loop_
_entity.id
_entity.type
_entity.pdbx_description
1 polymer ?
#
loop_
_entity_poly.entity_id
_entity_poly.type
_entity_poly.pdbx_seq_one_letter_code
_entity_poly.pdbx_strand_id
1 'polypeptide(L)'
;RALTKGCRCVELDCWDGPNSEPVIYHGYTLTSKILFSDVIKAIKNYAFKTSPYPVIISLENHCSVDQQKVMAHHMTTILQDMLLVAPVDGNKSQFPSPEQLKGKILVKGKKLSRQEDPAGTNGNNNLEAEDVSDEDEAAEIEDETVKTEIQQKGKSDTLKLAKELSDTVVYCKSVHFNGFEDPSHPRAFYEMSSFTESKALKLAQESGPFSSFFPVGNSFIHHNIRHLSRIYPAGWRTDSSNYNPIELWNVGCQIVALNFQTAGTEMDVYQGRFQDNGFSGYVLKPEFLRDEQTKFNPKSITEGTWGTKKKLLLKIISGQQLPKVNKSKNSIVDPKVTIEIHGVQQDNNKKQTKVIENNGFNPKWEEEFTFDIEIPALALVRFVVEDFDMSTKNDFIGQYTLPFTSLKQGYRHIHLLTKNGDPYSSSTLFVYINIQDCD
;
A
#
# COMPACT_ATOMS: atom_id res chain seq x y z
N ARG A 1 10.49 11.57 3.55
CA ARG A 1 11.04 10.48 2.70
C ARG A 1 9.96 9.69 1.98
N ALA A 2 8.92 9.18 2.66
CA ALA A 2 7.84 8.44 1.98
C ALA A 2 7.15 9.28 0.88
N LEU A 3 6.76 10.53 1.18
CA LEU A 3 6.14 11.43 0.19
C LEU A 3 7.02 11.71 -1.04
N THR A 4 8.35 11.85 -0.85
CA THR A 4 9.30 12.02 -1.96
C THR A 4 9.51 10.75 -2.78
N LYS A 5 9.05 9.60 -2.27
CA LYS A 5 8.98 8.33 -2.99
C LYS A 5 7.57 8.07 -3.55
N GLY A 6 6.75 9.10 -3.74
CA GLY A 6 5.43 8.98 -4.36
C GLY A 6 4.33 8.46 -3.43
N CYS A 7 4.61 8.14 -2.16
CA CYS A 7 3.59 7.65 -1.22
C CYS A 7 2.43 8.63 -1.10
N ARG A 8 1.18 8.13 -1.14
CA ARG A 8 -0.06 8.93 -1.10
C ARG A 8 -0.91 8.71 0.14
N CYS A 9 -0.63 7.71 0.97
CA CYS A 9 -1.32 7.50 2.25
C CYS A 9 -0.29 7.36 3.36
N VAL A 10 -0.33 8.24 4.36
CA VAL A 10 0.59 8.25 5.49
C VAL A 10 -0.18 8.04 6.79
N GLU A 11 0.44 7.36 7.74
CA GLU A 11 -0.14 7.06 9.04
C GLU A 11 0.49 7.93 10.13
N LEU A 12 -0.35 8.45 11.01
CA LEU A 12 0.04 9.26 12.16
C LEU A 12 -0.61 8.66 13.41
N ASP A 13 0.21 7.99 14.21
CA ASP A 13 -0.16 7.49 15.53
C ASP A 13 -0.06 8.63 16.56
N CYS A 14 -1.20 9.20 16.94
CA CYS A 14 -1.31 10.46 17.65
C CYS A 14 -1.61 10.24 19.13
N TRP A 15 -0.78 10.83 19.99
CA TRP A 15 -0.87 10.69 21.45
C TRP A 15 -0.77 12.05 22.13
N ASP A 16 -1.32 12.14 23.34
CA ASP A 16 -1.17 13.31 24.19
C ASP A 16 0.31 13.59 24.48
N GLY A 17 0.73 14.83 24.24
CA GLY A 17 2.07 15.31 24.54
C GLY A 17 2.10 16.38 25.64
N PRO A 18 3.31 16.77 26.08
CA PRO A 18 3.49 17.83 27.08
C PRO A 18 3.05 19.19 26.54
N ASN A 19 2.72 20.12 27.45
CA ASN A 19 2.32 21.49 27.12
C ASN A 19 1.11 21.58 26.16
N SER A 20 0.20 20.61 26.24
CA SER A 20 -0.99 20.52 25.38
C SER A 20 -0.67 20.43 23.87
N GLU A 21 0.53 19.97 23.51
CA GLU A 21 0.92 19.74 22.12
C GLU A 21 0.91 18.24 21.79
N PRO A 22 0.07 17.79 20.85
CA PRO A 22 0.01 16.39 20.45
C PRO A 22 1.35 15.92 19.86
N VAL A 23 1.70 14.68 20.16
CA VAL A 23 2.93 14.03 19.66
C VAL A 23 2.59 12.78 18.84
N ILE A 24 3.54 12.37 18.01
CA ILE A 24 3.49 11.14 17.25
C ILE A 24 4.62 10.23 17.70
N TYR A 25 4.29 8.99 18.02
CA TYR A 25 5.21 7.88 18.28
C TYR A 25 4.42 6.57 18.26
N HIS A 26 5.10 5.43 18.25
CA HIS A 26 4.42 4.14 18.34
C HIS A 26 4.07 3.86 19.80
N GLY A 27 2.77 3.85 20.11
CA GLY A 27 2.22 3.59 21.44
C GLY A 27 2.88 2.41 22.16
N TYR A 28 3.04 2.52 23.49
CA TYR A 28 3.58 1.44 24.33
C TYR A 28 4.99 0.92 23.97
N THR A 29 5.75 1.66 23.14
CA THR A 29 7.14 1.32 22.79
C THR A 29 8.13 2.42 23.23
N LEU A 30 9.43 2.14 23.05
CA LEU A 30 10.53 3.09 23.33
C LEU A 30 10.90 3.96 22.10
N THR A 31 10.00 4.09 21.13
CA THR A 31 10.24 4.94 19.96
C THR A 31 10.31 6.43 20.34
N SER A 32 11.16 7.17 19.64
CA SER A 32 11.28 8.62 19.86
C SER A 32 9.98 9.34 19.48
N LYS A 33 9.65 10.40 20.21
CA LYS A 33 8.46 11.22 19.97
C LYS A 33 8.79 12.42 19.09
N ILE A 34 7.87 12.80 18.21
CA ILE A 34 7.94 14.01 17.39
C ILE A 34 6.64 14.80 17.50
N LEU A 35 6.66 16.11 17.30
CA LEU A 35 5.47 16.95 17.40
C LEU A 35 4.52 16.71 16.21
N PHE A 36 3.23 16.59 16.47
CA PHE A 36 2.20 16.48 15.43
C PHE A 36 2.25 17.67 14.47
N SER A 37 2.37 18.90 15.00
CA SER A 37 2.43 20.12 14.20
C SER A 37 3.62 20.14 13.22
N ASP A 38 4.77 19.59 13.61
CA ASP A 38 5.93 19.49 12.73
C ASP A 38 5.75 18.45 11.63
N VAL A 39 5.06 17.35 11.93
CA VAL A 39 4.68 16.35 10.91
C VAL A 39 3.71 16.95 9.90
N ILE A 40 2.69 17.71 10.34
CA ILE A 40 1.75 18.38 9.44
C ILE A 40 2.47 19.42 8.55
N LYS A 41 3.43 20.19 9.09
CA LYS A 41 4.28 21.10 8.29
C LYS A 41 5.10 20.33 7.24
N ALA A 42 5.66 19.18 7.62
CA ALA A 42 6.38 18.34 6.68
C ALA A 42 5.45 17.80 5.58
N ILE A 43 4.23 17.38 5.92
CA ILE A 43 3.26 16.94 4.93
C ILE A 43 2.91 18.08 3.98
N LYS A 44 2.57 19.28 4.47
CA LYS A 44 2.33 20.47 3.64
C LYS A 44 3.43 20.69 2.61
N ASN A 45 4.69 20.64 3.06
CA ASN A 45 5.84 20.96 2.22
C ASN A 45 6.11 19.90 1.15
N TYR A 46 5.72 18.64 1.36
CA TYR A 46 6.13 17.51 0.53
C TYR A 46 4.98 16.77 -0.15
N ALA A 47 3.73 16.99 0.24
CA ALA A 47 2.55 16.26 -0.23
C ALA A 47 2.51 16.18 -1.76
N PHE A 48 2.75 17.31 -2.44
CA PHE A 48 2.58 17.40 -3.89
C PHE A 48 3.88 17.60 -4.68
N LYS A 49 5.05 17.32 -4.08
CA LYS A 49 6.35 17.50 -4.77
C LYS A 49 6.57 16.54 -5.93
N THR A 50 6.07 15.31 -5.82
CA THR A 50 6.27 14.26 -6.83
C THR A 50 5.01 13.91 -7.59
N SER A 51 3.83 14.34 -7.11
CA SER A 51 2.54 14.04 -7.73
C SER A 51 1.51 15.09 -7.31
N PRO A 52 0.63 15.56 -8.22
CA PRO A 52 -0.45 16.48 -7.88
C PRO A 52 -1.66 15.77 -7.24
N TYR A 53 -1.71 14.45 -7.26
CA TYR A 53 -2.84 13.68 -6.76
C TYR A 53 -2.94 13.67 -5.23
N PRO A 54 -4.15 13.41 -4.69
CA PRO A 54 -4.43 13.57 -3.28
C PRO A 54 -3.51 12.78 -2.36
N VAL A 55 -3.37 13.29 -1.13
CA VAL A 55 -2.71 12.58 -0.02
C VAL A 55 -3.74 12.28 1.06
N ILE A 56 -3.71 11.08 1.62
CA ILE A 56 -4.54 10.67 2.76
C ILE A 56 -3.66 10.63 4.01
N ILE A 57 -4.12 11.30 5.07
CA ILE A 57 -3.58 11.19 6.42
C ILE A 57 -4.49 10.22 7.18
N SER A 58 -3.99 9.03 7.47
CA SER A 58 -4.64 8.05 8.34
C SER A 58 -4.28 8.34 9.79
N LEU A 59 -5.24 8.85 10.55
CA LEU A 59 -5.08 9.10 11.97
C LEU A 59 -5.43 7.84 12.75
N GLU A 60 -4.53 7.46 13.65
CA GLU A 60 -4.77 6.60 14.80
C GLU A 60 -4.73 7.53 16.03
N ASN A 61 -5.84 7.64 16.76
CA ASN A 61 -6.07 8.78 17.64
C ASN A 61 -6.26 8.35 19.09
N HIS A 62 -5.21 8.52 19.88
CA HIS A 62 -5.14 8.25 21.32
C HIS A 62 -5.12 9.53 22.16
N CYS A 63 -5.44 10.68 21.55
CA CYS A 63 -5.41 11.99 22.22
C CYS A 63 -6.68 12.25 23.06
N SER A 64 -6.54 13.00 24.13
CA SER A 64 -7.67 13.61 24.85
C SER A 64 -8.43 14.59 23.96
N VAL A 65 -9.70 14.87 24.27
CA VAL A 65 -10.56 15.79 23.51
C VAL A 65 -9.89 17.16 23.31
N ASP A 66 -9.20 17.69 24.32
CA ASP A 66 -8.51 18.98 24.21
C ASP A 66 -7.37 18.93 23.20
N GLN A 67 -6.56 17.86 23.21
CA GLN A 67 -5.47 17.70 22.23
C GLN A 67 -5.98 17.32 20.84
N GLN A 68 -7.14 16.65 20.72
CA GLN A 68 -7.83 16.45 19.44
C GLN A 68 -8.25 17.78 18.81
N LYS A 69 -8.75 18.74 19.61
CA LYS A 69 -9.03 20.10 19.13
C LYS A 69 -7.75 20.80 18.64
N VAL A 70 -6.63 20.61 19.33
CA VAL A 70 -5.32 21.12 18.89
C VAL A 70 -4.86 20.45 17.59
N MET A 71 -5.05 19.14 17.41
CA MET A 71 -4.77 18.44 16.15
C MET A 71 -5.59 19.04 14.99
N ALA A 72 -6.90 19.21 15.18
CA ALA A 72 -7.78 19.80 14.18
C ALA A 72 -7.38 21.25 13.84
N HIS A 73 -7.01 22.04 14.85
CA HIS A 73 -6.49 23.39 14.68
C HIS A 73 -5.18 23.42 13.87
N HIS A 74 -4.21 22.56 14.20
CA HIS A 74 -2.95 22.44 13.48
C HIS A 74 -3.18 22.04 12.02
N MET A 75 -4.00 21.00 11.76
CA MET A 75 -4.31 20.60 10.39
C MET A 75 -4.97 21.72 9.60
N THR A 76 -5.99 22.38 10.16
CA THR A 76 -6.72 23.46 9.47
C THR A 76 -5.82 24.66 9.19
N THR A 77 -5.05 25.11 10.19
CA THR A 77 -4.22 26.32 10.09
C THR A 77 -2.99 26.11 9.21
N ILE A 78 -2.36 24.93 9.29
CA ILE A 78 -1.16 24.62 8.53
C ILE A 78 -1.52 24.23 7.10
N LEU A 79 -2.43 23.28 6.89
CA LEU A 79 -2.76 22.76 5.56
C LEU A 79 -3.68 23.68 4.76
N GLN A 80 -4.48 24.51 5.42
CA GLN A 80 -5.32 25.54 4.79
C GLN A 80 -6.20 24.95 3.68
N ASP A 81 -6.17 25.52 2.48
CA ASP A 81 -6.95 25.11 1.31
C ASP A 81 -6.56 23.71 0.80
N MET A 82 -5.40 23.17 1.18
CA MET A 82 -5.04 21.79 0.87
C MET A 82 -5.90 20.79 1.66
N LEU A 83 -6.34 21.12 2.87
CA LEU A 83 -7.18 20.20 3.66
C LEU A 83 -8.60 20.14 3.10
N LEU A 84 -9.08 18.93 2.83
CA LEU A 84 -10.45 18.70 2.42
C LEU A 84 -11.36 18.55 3.65
N VAL A 85 -12.24 19.53 3.87
CA VAL A 85 -13.21 19.55 4.99
C VAL A 85 -14.67 19.47 4.54
N ALA A 86 -14.93 19.39 3.24
CA ALA A 86 -16.27 19.28 2.68
C ALA A 86 -16.27 18.42 1.40
N PRO A 87 -17.41 17.77 1.05
CA PRO A 87 -17.54 17.02 -0.20
C PRO A 87 -17.33 17.90 -1.45
N VAL A 88 -16.71 17.31 -2.47
CA VAL A 88 -16.51 17.92 -3.79
C VAL A 88 -17.72 17.64 -4.69
N ASP A 89 -18.12 18.62 -5.51
CA ASP A 89 -19.12 18.53 -6.59
C ASP A 89 -20.54 18.03 -6.22
N GLY A 90 -20.88 17.96 -4.92
CA GLY A 90 -22.24 17.61 -4.45
C GLY A 90 -22.72 16.18 -4.76
N ASN A 91 -21.94 15.37 -5.50
CA ASN A 91 -22.25 13.97 -5.75
C ASN A 91 -22.00 13.14 -4.48
N LYS A 92 -23.07 12.52 -3.97
CA LYS A 92 -23.09 11.77 -2.71
C LYS A 92 -23.18 10.25 -2.90
N SER A 93 -22.97 9.71 -4.11
CA SER A 93 -23.15 8.27 -4.36
C SER A 93 -21.85 7.49 -4.64
N GLN A 94 -20.72 8.17 -4.83
CA GLN A 94 -19.44 7.52 -5.13
C GLN A 94 -18.25 8.40 -4.72
N PHE A 95 -17.06 7.79 -4.63
CA PHE A 95 -15.82 8.53 -4.41
C PHE A 95 -15.55 9.54 -5.53
N PRO A 96 -15.03 10.74 -5.21
CA PRO A 96 -14.43 11.59 -6.21
C PRO A 96 -13.20 10.92 -6.83
N SER A 97 -12.95 11.21 -8.09
CA SER A 97 -11.74 10.77 -8.78
C SER A 97 -10.48 11.43 -8.18
N PRO A 98 -9.28 10.81 -8.35
CA PRO A 98 -8.02 11.49 -8.02
C PRO A 98 -7.89 12.87 -8.68
N GLU A 99 -8.49 13.04 -9.87
CA GLU A 99 -8.46 14.30 -10.60
C GLU A 99 -9.25 15.42 -9.92
N GLN A 100 -10.45 15.11 -9.44
CA GLN A 100 -11.28 16.04 -8.67
C GLN A 100 -10.65 16.42 -7.31
N LEU A 101 -9.74 15.58 -6.81
CA LEU A 101 -9.06 15.76 -5.53
C LEU A 101 -7.61 16.24 -5.68
N LYS A 102 -7.21 16.73 -6.86
CA LYS A 102 -5.87 17.28 -7.06
C LYS A 102 -5.55 18.38 -6.06
N GLY A 103 -4.36 18.32 -5.47
CA GLY A 103 -3.89 19.26 -4.45
C GLY A 103 -4.61 19.15 -3.10
N LYS A 104 -5.46 18.13 -2.89
CA LYS A 104 -6.19 17.93 -1.63
C LYS A 104 -5.54 16.88 -0.73
N ILE A 105 -5.66 17.12 0.57
CA ILE A 105 -5.26 16.24 1.66
C ILE A 105 -6.54 15.82 2.37
N LEU A 106 -6.79 14.52 2.43
CA LEU A 106 -7.93 13.92 3.09
C LEU A 106 -7.51 13.36 4.44
N VAL A 107 -8.43 13.37 5.40
CA VAL A 107 -8.24 12.72 6.70
C VAL A 107 -9.06 11.44 6.74
N LYS A 108 -8.40 10.33 7.04
CA LYS A 108 -9.05 9.10 7.50
C LYS A 108 -9.02 9.05 9.01
N GLY A 109 -10.19 8.84 9.61
CA GLY A 109 -10.36 8.73 11.06
C GLY A 109 -11.79 8.34 11.42
N LYS A 110 -12.07 8.22 12.72
CA LYS A 110 -13.43 8.04 13.22
C LYS A 110 -14.25 9.31 12.97
N LYS A 111 -15.57 9.16 12.85
CA LYS A 111 -16.50 10.27 12.57
C LYS A 111 -17.75 10.13 13.42
N LEU A 112 -18.20 11.23 14.02
CA LEU A 112 -19.47 11.31 14.73
C LEU A 112 -20.64 11.05 13.77
N SER A 113 -21.57 10.19 14.19
CA SER A 113 -22.82 9.97 13.47
C SER A 113 -23.73 11.18 13.61
N ARG A 114 -23.92 11.97 12.55
CA ARG A 114 -25.05 12.89 12.51
C ARG A 114 -26.33 12.06 12.46
N GLN A 115 -27.17 12.14 13.49
CA GLN A 115 -28.58 11.78 13.35
C GLN A 115 -29.16 12.69 12.25
N GLU A 116 -29.39 12.15 11.06
CA GLU A 116 -30.26 12.80 10.08
C GLU A 116 -31.71 12.59 10.55
N ASP A 117 -32.18 13.40 11.51
CA ASP A 117 -33.59 13.42 11.92
C ASP A 117 -34.43 14.14 10.84
N PRO A 118 -35.42 13.48 10.19
CA PRO A 118 -36.28 14.12 9.20
C PRO A 118 -37.42 14.96 9.81
N ALA A 119 -37.46 15.18 11.13
CA ALA A 119 -38.55 15.90 11.77
C ALA A 119 -38.02 16.77 12.92
N GLY A 120 -38.08 18.08 12.71
CA GLY A 120 -37.62 19.08 13.66
C GLY A 120 -38.20 18.87 15.05
N THR A 121 -37.33 18.61 16.02
CA THR A 121 -37.57 18.92 17.43
C THR A 121 -36.29 19.51 17.99
N ASN A 122 -36.37 20.73 18.50
CA ASN A 122 -35.26 21.43 19.16
C ASN A 122 -34.74 20.61 20.36
N GLY A 123 -33.68 19.85 20.13
CA GLY A 123 -32.81 19.28 21.16
C GLY A 123 -31.50 20.07 21.22
N ASN A 124 -31.04 20.38 22.43
CA ASN A 124 -29.92 21.26 22.72
C ASN A 124 -28.57 20.68 22.19
N ASN A 125 -28.18 21.05 20.97
CA ASN A 125 -26.94 20.57 20.30
C ASN A 125 -25.67 21.29 20.79
N ASN A 126 -25.38 21.22 22.09
CA ASN A 126 -24.14 21.74 22.70
C ASN A 126 -23.28 20.61 23.31
N LEU A 127 -23.08 19.50 22.58
CA LEU A 127 -22.10 18.48 22.96
C LEU A 127 -20.84 18.67 22.12
N GLU A 128 -19.74 19.06 22.76
CA GLU A 128 -18.44 19.30 22.11
C GLU A 128 -17.69 18.02 21.71
N ALA A 129 -18.07 16.89 22.31
CA ALA A 129 -17.55 15.56 22.02
C ALA A 129 -18.63 14.50 22.28
N GLU A 130 -18.60 13.43 21.49
CA GLU A 130 -19.47 12.27 21.64
C GLU A 130 -18.65 10.98 21.64
N ASP A 131 -19.27 9.94 22.16
CA ASP A 131 -18.72 8.60 22.30
C ASP A 131 -18.74 7.87 20.94
N VAL A 132 -17.58 7.39 20.49
CA VAL A 132 -17.46 6.50 19.34
C VAL A 132 -16.86 5.17 19.76
N SER A 133 -17.26 4.09 19.08
CA SER A 133 -16.76 2.75 19.39
C SER A 133 -15.25 2.66 19.24
N ASP A 134 -14.57 2.13 20.25
CA ASP A 134 -13.12 1.88 20.25
C ASP A 134 -12.73 0.44 19.89
N GLU A 135 -13.71 -0.33 19.41
CA GLU A 135 -13.55 -1.74 19.05
C GLU A 135 -12.58 -1.99 17.88
N ASP A 136 -12.18 -0.93 17.16
CA ASP A 136 -11.19 -0.98 16.09
C ASP A 136 -9.76 -1.19 16.61
N GLU A 137 -9.43 -0.84 17.86
CA GLU A 137 -8.02 -0.80 18.31
C GLU A 137 -7.62 -2.01 19.18
N ALA A 138 -8.52 -2.54 20.01
CA ALA A 138 -8.22 -3.68 20.88
C ALA A 138 -8.29 -5.06 20.18
N ALA A 139 -9.08 -5.18 19.12
CA ALA A 139 -9.25 -6.43 18.37
C ALA A 139 -8.01 -6.81 17.52
N GLU A 140 -7.05 -5.90 17.40
CA GLU A 140 -5.95 -5.94 16.43
C GLU A 140 -4.60 -6.32 17.07
N ILE A 141 -4.57 -6.56 18.38
CA ILE A 141 -3.31 -6.61 19.16
C ILE A 141 -2.56 -7.94 19.19
N GLU A 142 -2.98 -9.09 18.65
CA GLU A 142 -2.23 -10.39 18.70
C GLU A 142 -1.63 -10.88 20.06
N ASP A 143 -0.73 -10.15 20.74
CA ASP A 143 -0.16 -10.42 22.06
C ASP A 143 -1.23 -10.52 23.16
N GLU A 144 -1.39 -11.72 23.70
CA GLU A 144 -2.37 -12.05 24.74
C GLU A 144 -2.12 -11.31 26.06
N THR A 145 -0.88 -10.94 26.39
CA THR A 145 -0.58 -10.19 27.63
C THR A 145 -1.03 -8.73 27.53
N VAL A 146 -0.75 -8.08 26.40
CA VAL A 146 -1.19 -6.71 26.11
C VAL A 146 -2.70 -6.65 25.93
N LYS A 147 -3.29 -7.63 25.23
CA LYS A 147 -4.75 -7.80 25.15
C LYS A 147 -5.38 -7.94 26.54
N THR A 148 -4.77 -8.69 27.44
CA THR A 148 -5.33 -8.91 28.79
C THR A 148 -5.24 -7.64 29.64
N GLU A 149 -4.15 -6.87 29.57
CA GLU A 149 -4.02 -5.58 30.27
C GLU A 149 -5.01 -4.52 29.73
N ILE A 150 -5.25 -4.52 28.41
CA ILE A 150 -6.22 -3.63 27.75
C ILE A 150 -7.65 -4.09 28.04
N GLN A 151 -7.95 -5.39 28.02
CA GLN A 151 -9.26 -5.94 28.39
C GLN A 151 -9.60 -5.73 29.88
N GLN A 152 -8.60 -5.72 30.77
CA GLN A 152 -8.81 -5.39 32.18
C GLN A 152 -9.12 -3.90 32.41
N LYS A 153 -8.72 -3.01 31.50
CA LYS A 153 -9.15 -1.59 31.46
C LYS A 153 -10.44 -1.36 30.65
N GLY A 154 -10.73 -2.20 29.66
CA GLY A 154 -11.68 -1.96 28.57
C GLY A 154 -13.12 -2.45 28.79
N LYS A 155 -13.71 -2.28 29.99
CA LYS A 155 -15.16 -2.51 30.17
C LYS A 155 -16.03 -1.27 30.06
N SER A 156 -15.48 -0.08 29.72
CA SER A 156 -16.27 1.16 29.68
C SER A 156 -15.69 2.34 28.85
N ASP A 157 -14.70 2.18 27.98
CA ASP A 157 -14.15 3.35 27.27
C ASP A 157 -14.68 3.44 25.83
N THR A 158 -15.80 4.14 25.70
CA THR A 158 -16.15 4.83 24.47
C THR A 158 -15.10 5.92 24.22
N LEU A 159 -14.44 5.90 23.06
CA LEU A 159 -13.50 6.96 22.69
C LEU A 159 -14.30 8.25 22.54
N LYS A 160 -13.95 9.28 23.30
CA LYS A 160 -14.55 10.62 23.11
C LYS A 160 -13.89 11.30 21.92
N LEU A 161 -14.68 11.59 20.89
CA LEU A 161 -14.22 12.24 19.67
C LEU A 161 -14.65 13.71 19.64
N ALA A 162 -13.68 14.62 19.56
CA ALA A 162 -13.91 16.05 19.38
C ALA A 162 -14.60 16.32 18.04
N LYS A 163 -15.64 17.16 18.06
CA LYS A 163 -16.39 17.52 16.85
C LYS A 163 -15.49 18.12 15.77
N GLU A 164 -14.54 18.96 16.15
CA GLU A 164 -13.60 19.63 15.25
C GLU A 164 -12.73 18.63 14.48
N LEU A 165 -12.30 17.54 15.14
CA LEU A 165 -11.53 16.49 14.49
C LEU A 165 -12.42 15.63 13.57
N SER A 166 -13.61 15.25 14.05
CA SER A 166 -14.62 14.52 13.28
C SER A 166 -15.05 15.25 11.99
N ASP A 167 -15.14 16.58 12.03
CA ASP A 167 -15.52 17.39 10.88
C ASP A 167 -14.43 17.42 9.78
N THR A 168 -13.18 17.06 10.09
CA THR A 168 -12.11 16.90 9.06
C THR A 168 -12.24 15.61 8.25
N VAL A 169 -13.00 14.62 8.74
CA VAL A 169 -13.20 13.34 8.05
C VAL A 169 -14.37 13.46 7.07
N VAL A 170 -14.08 13.37 5.77
CA VAL A 170 -15.08 13.52 4.70
C VAL A 170 -15.36 12.19 4.00
N TYR A 171 -14.37 11.65 3.28
CA TYR A 171 -14.54 10.47 2.42
C TYR A 171 -13.92 9.19 2.98
N CYS A 172 -13.23 9.25 4.12
CA CYS A 172 -12.48 8.13 4.67
C CYS A 172 -12.88 7.89 6.14
N LYS A 173 -14.17 7.65 6.38
CA LYS A 173 -14.67 7.29 7.72
C LYS A 173 -14.17 5.90 8.09
N SER A 174 -13.37 5.80 9.14
CA SER A 174 -12.93 4.53 9.71
C SER A 174 -14.14 3.78 10.26
N VAL A 175 -14.31 2.52 9.87
CA VAL A 175 -15.35 1.63 10.41
C VAL A 175 -14.85 0.21 10.61
N HIS A 176 -15.42 -0.47 11.60
CA HIS A 176 -15.20 -1.89 11.80
C HIS A 176 -15.70 -2.72 10.62
N PHE A 177 -14.95 -3.77 10.30
CA PHE A 177 -15.37 -4.72 9.27
C PHE A 177 -16.31 -5.78 9.86
N ASN A 178 -17.61 -5.63 9.60
CA ASN A 178 -18.65 -6.58 10.04
C ASN A 178 -18.95 -7.69 9.02
N GLY A 179 -18.17 -7.77 7.94
CA GLY A 179 -18.41 -8.70 6.83
C GLY A 179 -18.49 -8.00 5.48
N PHE A 180 -18.54 -8.82 4.43
CA PHE A 180 -18.83 -8.34 3.08
C PHE A 180 -20.32 -8.01 2.95
N GLU A 181 -20.62 -6.90 2.29
CA GLU A 181 -21.99 -6.39 2.19
C GLU A 181 -22.93 -7.32 1.46
N ASP A 182 -24.19 -7.28 1.91
CA ASP A 182 -25.33 -7.70 1.11
C ASP A 182 -25.61 -6.60 0.06
N PRO A 183 -25.70 -6.94 -1.24
CA PRO A 183 -26.05 -5.98 -2.30
C PRO A 183 -27.34 -5.19 -2.05
N SER A 184 -28.26 -5.71 -1.22
CA SER A 184 -29.52 -5.05 -0.85
C SER A 184 -29.36 -3.92 0.17
N HIS A 185 -28.26 -3.92 0.94
CA HIS A 185 -27.98 -2.93 1.98
C HIS A 185 -26.52 -2.45 1.88
N PRO A 186 -26.16 -1.71 0.82
CA PRO A 186 -24.79 -1.25 0.63
C PRO A 186 -24.40 -0.28 1.74
N ARG A 187 -23.19 -0.46 2.29
CA ARG A 187 -22.58 0.54 3.17
C ARG A 187 -22.28 1.79 2.38
N ALA A 188 -22.15 2.91 3.09
CA ALA A 188 -21.78 4.15 2.44
C ALA A 188 -20.37 4.04 1.86
N PHE A 189 -20.19 4.46 0.60
CA PHE A 189 -18.91 4.37 -0.10
C PHE A 189 -17.76 5.05 0.67
N TYR A 190 -18.05 6.10 1.46
CA TYR A 190 -17.06 6.84 2.25
C TYR A 190 -16.61 6.11 3.52
N GLU A 191 -17.10 4.89 3.78
CA GLU A 191 -16.66 4.04 4.87
C GLU A 191 -15.49 3.17 4.43
N MET A 192 -14.48 3.07 5.31
CA MET A 192 -13.21 2.42 5.01
C MET A 192 -12.80 1.55 6.20
N SER A 193 -12.58 0.27 5.93
CA SER A 193 -12.10 -0.70 6.93
C SER A 193 -10.59 -0.93 6.81
N SER A 194 -9.96 -1.17 7.96
CA SER A 194 -8.57 -1.60 8.06
C SER A 194 -8.49 -3.09 8.39
N PHE A 195 -7.42 -3.74 7.95
CA PHE A 195 -7.16 -5.16 8.21
C PHE A 195 -5.68 -5.39 8.48
N THR A 196 -5.36 -6.22 9.47
CA THR A 196 -4.01 -6.81 9.56
C THR A 196 -3.70 -7.63 8.31
N GLU A 197 -2.42 -7.76 7.94
CA GLU A 197 -2.01 -8.61 6.81
C GLU A 197 -2.59 -10.04 6.93
N SER A 198 -2.57 -10.62 8.14
CA SER A 198 -3.07 -11.97 8.41
C SER A 198 -4.57 -12.09 8.12
N LYS A 199 -5.37 -11.12 8.58
CA LYS A 199 -6.82 -11.09 8.36
C LYS A 199 -7.14 -10.84 6.89
N ALA A 200 -6.45 -9.90 6.25
CA ALA A 200 -6.67 -9.56 4.84
C ALA A 200 -6.30 -10.74 3.92
N LEU A 201 -5.17 -11.40 4.16
CA LEU A 201 -4.76 -12.60 3.43
C LEU A 201 -5.76 -13.73 3.64
N LYS A 202 -6.21 -13.96 4.88
CA LYS A 202 -7.27 -14.94 5.16
C LYS A 202 -8.54 -14.63 4.37
N LEU A 203 -9.02 -13.38 4.36
CA LEU A 203 -10.19 -12.97 3.58
C LEU A 203 -9.98 -13.09 2.06
N ALA A 204 -8.79 -12.78 1.57
CA ALA A 204 -8.42 -12.98 0.16
C ALA A 204 -8.33 -14.47 -0.20
N GLN A 205 -8.01 -15.31 0.79
CA GLN A 205 -7.86 -16.74 0.62
C GLN A 205 -9.15 -17.53 0.81
N GLU A 206 -10.07 -17.01 1.61
CA GLU A 206 -11.34 -17.64 1.92
C GLU A 206 -12.27 -17.55 0.71
N SER A 207 -12.37 -18.69 0.05
CA SER A 207 -13.43 -19.09 -0.87
C SER A 207 -14.81 -19.25 -0.20
N GLY A 208 -14.95 -18.86 1.08
CA GLY A 208 -16.05 -19.28 1.95
C GLY A 208 -17.40 -18.62 1.67
N PRO A 209 -18.52 -19.27 2.04
CA PRO A 209 -19.90 -18.88 1.73
C PRO A 209 -20.42 -17.78 2.67
N PHE A 210 -19.60 -16.78 3.03
CA PHE A 210 -20.05 -15.74 3.96
C PHE A 210 -21.09 -14.80 3.33
N SER A 211 -21.31 -14.91 2.03
CA SER A 211 -22.44 -14.33 1.33
C SER A 211 -22.97 -15.37 0.34
N SER A 212 -24.24 -15.74 0.49
CA SER A 212 -24.99 -16.54 -0.49
C SER A 212 -25.14 -15.83 -1.85
N PHE A 213 -24.65 -14.60 -1.98
CA PHE A 213 -24.88 -13.73 -3.13
C PHE A 213 -23.69 -13.65 -4.09
N PHE A 214 -22.47 -14.03 -3.69
CA PHE A 214 -21.29 -13.96 -4.53
C PHE A 214 -20.68 -15.33 -4.81
N PRO A 215 -20.16 -15.59 -6.03
CA PRO A 215 -19.39 -16.79 -6.29
C PRO A 215 -18.10 -16.81 -5.43
N VAL A 216 -17.83 -17.99 -4.90
CA VAL A 216 -16.65 -18.43 -4.14
C VAL A 216 -15.37 -17.67 -4.54
N GLY A 217 -14.83 -16.86 -3.61
CA GLY A 217 -13.53 -16.17 -3.73
C GLY A 217 -13.54 -14.80 -4.43
N ASN A 218 -14.71 -14.14 -4.55
CA ASN A 218 -14.84 -12.82 -5.19
C ASN A 218 -15.36 -11.70 -4.25
N SER A 219 -15.81 -12.04 -3.04
CA SER A 219 -16.44 -11.06 -2.13
C SER A 219 -15.53 -9.87 -1.80
N PHE A 220 -14.24 -10.10 -1.64
CA PHE A 220 -13.28 -9.02 -1.35
C PHE A 220 -13.05 -8.12 -2.57
N ILE A 221 -12.97 -8.70 -3.77
CA ILE A 221 -12.89 -7.93 -5.02
C ILE A 221 -14.12 -7.04 -5.16
N HIS A 222 -15.33 -7.59 -5.01
CA HIS A 222 -16.57 -6.81 -5.11
C HIS A 222 -16.63 -5.70 -4.07
N HIS A 223 -16.24 -5.98 -2.82
CA HIS A 223 -16.13 -4.94 -1.79
C HIS A 223 -15.18 -3.81 -2.24
N ASN A 224 -14.02 -4.17 -2.78
CA ASN A 224 -13.00 -3.23 -3.24
C ASN A 224 -13.35 -2.48 -4.55
N ILE A 225 -14.46 -2.80 -5.21
CA ILE A 225 -14.96 -1.99 -6.34
C ILE A 225 -15.54 -0.67 -5.82
N ARG A 226 -16.28 -0.73 -4.70
CA ARG A 226 -17.02 0.41 -4.15
C ARG A 226 -16.36 1.05 -2.94
N HIS A 227 -15.60 0.27 -2.17
CA HIS A 227 -15.00 0.69 -0.91
C HIS A 227 -13.48 0.67 -0.97
N LEU A 228 -12.85 1.52 -0.16
CA LEU A 228 -11.40 1.48 0.06
C LEU A 228 -11.10 0.51 1.20
N SER A 229 -10.12 -0.36 1.00
CA SER A 229 -9.57 -1.24 2.05
C SER A 229 -8.14 -0.85 2.38
N ARG A 230 -7.87 -0.66 3.67
CA ARG A 230 -6.53 -0.46 4.21
C ARG A 230 -5.98 -1.75 4.79
N ILE A 231 -4.77 -2.14 4.40
CA ILE A 231 -4.07 -3.28 4.97
C ILE A 231 -2.77 -2.77 5.57
N TYR A 232 -2.38 -3.31 6.72
CA TYR A 232 -1.14 -2.94 7.39
C TYR A 232 -0.42 -4.18 7.94
N PRO A 233 0.91 -4.08 8.20
CA PRO A 233 1.71 -5.21 8.64
C PRO A 233 1.26 -5.75 10.01
N ALA A 234 1.40 -7.06 10.24
CA ALA A 234 1.08 -7.65 11.54
C ALA A 234 2.00 -7.17 12.66
N GLY A 235 1.49 -7.10 13.90
CA GLY A 235 2.22 -6.58 15.06
C GLY A 235 3.51 -7.34 15.41
N TRP A 236 3.61 -8.62 15.05
CA TRP A 236 4.83 -9.41 15.26
C TRP A 236 6.03 -8.95 14.39
N ARG A 237 5.80 -8.14 13.34
CA ARG A 237 6.84 -7.54 12.50
C ARG A 237 7.51 -6.34 13.18
N THR A 238 7.98 -6.56 14.40
CA THR A 238 8.64 -5.56 15.23
C THR A 238 9.95 -5.05 14.61
N ASP A 239 10.55 -5.83 13.71
CA ASP A 239 11.70 -5.45 12.88
C ASP A 239 11.34 -4.55 11.69
N SER A 240 10.07 -4.15 11.57
CA SER A 240 9.52 -3.42 10.42
C SER A 240 9.64 -4.18 9.08
N SER A 241 9.74 -5.52 9.08
CA SER A 241 9.65 -6.31 7.86
C SER A 241 8.34 -6.06 7.11
N ASN A 242 8.31 -6.39 5.82
CA ASN A 242 7.14 -6.19 4.96
C ASN A 242 6.56 -7.54 4.54
N TYR A 243 5.25 -7.55 4.29
CA TYR A 243 4.54 -8.64 3.64
C TYR A 243 4.47 -8.42 2.11
N ASN A 244 4.17 -9.48 1.36
CA ASN A 244 4.01 -9.38 -0.09
C ASN A 244 2.73 -8.61 -0.44
N PRO A 245 2.80 -7.44 -1.11
CA PRO A 245 1.62 -6.63 -1.41
C PRO A 245 0.76 -7.22 -2.55
N ILE A 246 1.30 -8.13 -3.36
CA ILE A 246 0.69 -8.57 -4.63
C ILE A 246 -0.59 -9.37 -4.39
N GLU A 247 -0.61 -10.27 -3.41
CA GLU A 247 -1.79 -11.08 -3.12
C GLU A 247 -3.02 -10.21 -2.81
N LEU A 248 -2.79 -9.05 -2.19
CA LEU A 248 -3.85 -8.10 -1.84
C LEU A 248 -4.24 -7.22 -3.03
N TRP A 249 -3.29 -6.84 -3.89
CA TRP A 249 -3.64 -6.18 -5.16
C TRP A 249 -4.43 -7.09 -6.10
N ASN A 250 -4.16 -8.40 -6.09
CA ASN A 250 -4.89 -9.38 -6.90
C ASN A 250 -6.37 -9.47 -6.51
N VAL A 251 -6.73 -9.12 -5.27
CA VAL A 251 -8.13 -8.98 -4.80
C VAL A 251 -8.62 -7.53 -4.75
N GLY A 252 -7.89 -6.61 -5.39
CA GLY A 252 -8.32 -5.23 -5.59
C GLY A 252 -8.11 -4.28 -4.40
N CYS A 253 -7.43 -4.70 -3.33
CA CYS A 253 -7.11 -3.83 -2.21
C CYS A 253 -6.21 -2.66 -2.63
N GLN A 254 -6.52 -1.45 -2.18
CA GLN A 254 -5.94 -0.22 -2.72
C GLN A 254 -4.89 0.39 -1.79
N ILE A 255 -5.17 0.44 -0.48
CA ILE A 255 -4.29 1.04 0.52
C ILE A 255 -3.51 -0.07 1.22
N VAL A 256 -2.57 -0.68 0.50
CA VAL A 256 -1.68 -1.71 1.02
C VAL A 256 -0.47 -1.02 1.66
N ALA A 257 -0.48 -0.83 2.97
CA ALA A 257 0.53 -0.09 3.70
C ALA A 257 1.76 -0.95 4.00
N LEU A 258 2.94 -0.46 3.63
CA LEU A 258 4.23 -1.09 3.90
C LEU A 258 5.11 -0.17 4.74
N ASN A 259 6.07 -0.76 5.44
CA ASN A 259 7.17 -0.08 6.11
C ASN A 259 8.16 0.48 5.07
N PHE A 260 7.97 1.74 4.65
CA PHE A 260 8.77 2.43 3.63
C PHE A 260 10.27 2.57 3.97
N GLN A 261 10.63 2.42 5.24
CA GLN A 261 12.01 2.42 5.73
C GLN A 261 12.74 1.10 5.46
N THR A 262 12.01 0.01 5.23
CA THR A 262 12.57 -1.34 5.09
C THR A 262 12.79 -1.69 3.64
N ALA A 263 14.06 -1.83 3.27
CA ALA A 263 14.47 -2.36 1.98
C ALA A 263 14.16 -3.86 1.87
N GLY A 264 13.79 -4.32 0.69
CA GLY A 264 13.47 -5.72 0.44
C GLY A 264 12.65 -5.90 -0.83
N THR A 265 12.43 -7.15 -1.20
CA THR A 265 11.65 -7.54 -2.39
C THR A 265 10.26 -6.89 -2.39
N GLU A 266 9.62 -6.82 -1.23
CA GLU A 266 8.27 -6.28 -1.07
C GLU A 266 8.24 -4.78 -1.43
N MET A 267 9.24 -4.02 -0.98
CA MET A 267 9.36 -2.60 -1.27
C MET A 267 9.84 -2.33 -2.71
N ASP A 268 10.68 -3.23 -3.26
CA ASP A 268 11.11 -3.18 -4.65
C ASP A 268 9.91 -3.33 -5.59
N VAL A 269 9.08 -4.35 -5.36
CA VAL A 269 7.83 -4.58 -6.08
C VAL A 269 6.86 -3.43 -5.90
N TYR A 270 6.73 -2.91 -4.68
CA TYR A 270 5.89 -1.76 -4.38
C TYR A 270 6.28 -0.54 -5.21
N GLN A 271 7.55 -0.13 -5.14
CA GLN A 271 8.03 1.01 -5.90
C GLN A 271 7.96 0.75 -7.39
N GLY A 272 8.28 -0.46 -7.85
CA GLY A 272 8.16 -0.85 -9.26
C GLY A 272 6.75 -0.69 -9.81
N ARG A 273 5.72 -1.13 -9.05
CA ARG A 273 4.31 -0.90 -9.41
C ARG A 273 3.98 0.58 -9.55
N PHE A 274 4.39 1.38 -8.57
CA PHE A 274 4.04 2.80 -8.50
C PHE A 274 4.96 3.72 -9.31
N GLN A 275 5.98 3.21 -10.01
CA GLN A 275 6.65 3.93 -11.10
C GLN A 275 5.70 4.16 -12.29
N ASP A 276 4.74 3.26 -12.48
CA ASP A 276 3.72 3.39 -13.52
C ASP A 276 2.85 4.63 -13.31
N ASN A 277 2.14 5.02 -14.37
CA ASN A 277 1.30 6.20 -14.42
C ASN A 277 2.05 7.48 -13.97
N GLY A 278 3.31 7.61 -14.43
CA GLY A 278 4.14 8.81 -14.21
C GLY A 278 4.52 9.04 -12.75
N PHE A 279 4.76 7.97 -11.98
CA PHE A 279 5.12 8.05 -10.55
C PHE A 279 4.10 8.80 -9.68
N SER A 280 2.84 8.77 -10.10
CA SER A 280 1.80 9.62 -9.53
C SER A 280 1.25 9.10 -8.19
N GLY A 281 1.57 7.85 -7.85
CA GLY A 281 1.09 7.17 -6.64
C GLY A 281 -0.35 6.63 -6.73
N TYR A 282 -1.02 6.82 -7.87
CA TYR A 282 -2.32 6.21 -8.18
C TYR A 282 -2.20 5.42 -9.48
N VAL A 283 -2.49 4.11 -9.43
CA VAL A 283 -2.47 3.23 -10.59
C VAL A 283 -3.87 2.65 -10.77
N LEU A 284 -4.45 2.84 -11.96
CA LEU A 284 -5.80 2.35 -12.25
C LEU A 284 -5.83 0.82 -12.21
N LYS A 285 -6.78 0.25 -11.47
CA LYS A 285 -6.98 -1.20 -11.43
C LYS A 285 -7.40 -1.74 -12.82
N PRO A 286 -7.01 -2.98 -13.17
CA PRO A 286 -7.55 -3.67 -14.35
C PRO A 286 -9.08 -3.64 -14.38
N GLU A 287 -9.66 -3.66 -15.58
CA GLU A 287 -11.10 -3.54 -15.79
C GLU A 287 -11.91 -4.59 -15.00
N PHE A 288 -11.47 -5.84 -15.01
CA PHE A 288 -12.13 -6.93 -14.28
C PHE A 288 -12.06 -6.81 -12.73
N LEU A 289 -11.23 -5.90 -12.18
CA LEU A 289 -11.23 -5.54 -10.74
C LEU A 289 -12.02 -4.24 -10.45
N ARG A 290 -12.73 -3.74 -11.46
CA ARG A 290 -13.62 -2.57 -11.40
C ARG A 290 -15.05 -2.91 -11.87
N ASP A 291 -15.24 -4.07 -12.49
CA ASP A 291 -16.53 -4.56 -12.96
C ASP A 291 -17.32 -5.27 -11.85
N GLU A 292 -18.51 -4.75 -11.54
CA GLU A 292 -19.40 -5.32 -10.54
C GLU A 292 -19.93 -6.72 -10.89
N GLN A 293 -19.86 -7.10 -12.17
CA GLN A 293 -20.27 -8.42 -12.66
C GLN A 293 -19.10 -9.39 -12.78
N THR A 294 -17.90 -8.98 -12.38
CA THR A 294 -16.70 -9.81 -12.47
C THR A 294 -16.92 -11.17 -11.81
N LYS A 295 -16.33 -12.20 -12.39
CA LYS A 295 -16.20 -13.54 -11.80
C LYS A 295 -14.73 -13.91 -11.58
N PHE A 296 -13.85 -12.92 -11.72
CA PHE A 296 -12.42 -13.12 -11.59
C PHE A 296 -12.10 -13.61 -10.17
N ASN A 297 -11.35 -14.70 -10.08
CA ASN A 297 -10.82 -15.22 -8.84
C ASN A 297 -9.34 -15.54 -9.06
N PRO A 298 -8.42 -14.84 -8.37
CA PRO A 298 -6.97 -15.03 -8.59
C PRO A 298 -6.46 -16.41 -8.17
N LYS A 299 -7.25 -17.20 -7.40
CA LYS A 299 -6.91 -18.59 -7.04
C LYS A 299 -7.44 -19.61 -8.04
N SER A 300 -8.61 -19.35 -8.59
CA SER A 300 -9.27 -20.24 -9.54
C SER A 300 -9.63 -19.45 -10.78
N ILE A 301 -8.59 -19.22 -11.60
CA ILE A 301 -8.74 -18.54 -12.87
C ILE A 301 -9.51 -19.49 -13.79
N THR A 302 -10.80 -19.21 -13.94
CA THR A 302 -11.69 -19.88 -14.89
C THR A 302 -11.69 -19.13 -16.22
N GLU A 303 -12.24 -19.72 -17.28
CA GLU A 303 -12.36 -19.01 -18.56
C GLU A 303 -13.14 -17.71 -18.41
N GLY A 304 -12.58 -16.62 -18.92
CA GLY A 304 -13.19 -15.30 -18.93
C GLY A 304 -12.25 -14.26 -19.54
N THR A 305 -12.72 -13.02 -19.66
CA THR A 305 -11.98 -11.93 -20.32
C THR A 305 -11.06 -11.21 -19.32
N TRP A 306 -10.06 -11.92 -18.80
CA TRP A 306 -9.07 -11.36 -17.85
C TRP A 306 -7.82 -10.78 -18.52
N GLY A 307 -7.78 -10.86 -19.85
CA GLY A 307 -6.66 -10.47 -20.71
C GLY A 307 -6.19 -11.63 -21.59
N THR A 308 -5.54 -11.30 -22.71
CA THR A 308 -4.90 -12.30 -23.56
C THR A 308 -3.63 -12.80 -22.88
N LYS A 309 -3.53 -14.11 -22.68
CA LYS A 309 -2.32 -14.77 -22.16
C LYS A 309 -1.12 -14.39 -23.03
N LYS A 310 0.05 -14.21 -22.40
CA LYS A 310 1.27 -13.81 -23.10
C LYS A 310 2.41 -14.79 -22.83
N LYS A 311 3.31 -14.89 -23.81
CA LYS A 311 4.62 -15.51 -23.66
C LYS A 311 5.70 -14.43 -23.68
N LEU A 312 6.46 -14.33 -22.61
CA LEU A 312 7.62 -13.45 -22.48
C LEU A 312 8.89 -14.22 -22.83
N LEU A 313 9.52 -13.86 -23.94
CA LEU A 313 10.84 -14.31 -24.32
C LEU A 313 11.85 -13.22 -23.94
N LEU A 314 12.80 -13.56 -23.08
CA LEU A 314 13.74 -12.62 -22.50
C LEU A 314 15.16 -13.15 -22.64
N LYS A 315 16.01 -12.40 -23.32
CA LYS A 315 17.44 -12.67 -23.40
C LYS A 315 18.21 -11.74 -22.46
N ILE A 316 18.91 -12.30 -21.50
CA ILE A 316 19.89 -11.58 -20.69
C ILE A 316 21.23 -11.63 -21.41
N ILE A 317 21.61 -10.50 -22.02
CA ILE A 317 22.78 -10.43 -22.90
C ILE A 317 24.02 -10.14 -22.05
N SER A 318 24.04 -9.01 -21.35
CA SER A 318 25.20 -8.56 -20.57
C SER A 318 24.85 -7.57 -19.48
N GLY A 319 25.79 -7.32 -18.56
CA GLY A 319 25.72 -6.26 -17.55
C GLY A 319 26.80 -5.22 -17.80
N GLN A 320 26.61 -4.01 -17.28
CA GLN A 320 27.56 -2.91 -17.40
C GLN A 320 27.76 -2.26 -16.04
N GLN A 321 29.02 -2.09 -15.63
CA GLN A 321 29.43 -1.32 -14.44
C GLN A 321 28.65 -1.71 -13.16
N LEU A 322 28.52 -3.01 -12.92
CA LEU A 322 27.88 -3.54 -11.72
C LEU A 322 28.67 -3.11 -10.49
N PRO A 323 28.02 -2.45 -9.51
CA PRO A 323 28.70 -1.90 -8.36
C PRO A 323 29.21 -3.01 -7.46
N LYS A 324 30.42 -2.79 -6.94
CA LYS A 324 30.99 -3.65 -5.91
C LYS A 324 30.37 -3.32 -4.56
N VAL A 325 29.59 -4.26 -4.02
CA VAL A 325 28.83 -4.09 -2.78
C VAL A 325 29.72 -4.35 -1.57
N ASN A 326 30.58 -5.37 -1.66
CA ASN A 326 31.50 -5.74 -0.59
C ASN A 326 32.76 -4.88 -0.61
N LYS A 327 33.12 -4.30 0.54
CA LYS A 327 34.25 -3.35 0.67
C LYS A 327 35.63 -4.01 0.73
N SER A 328 35.71 -5.34 0.72
CA SER A 328 37.01 -6.03 0.70
C SER A 328 37.77 -5.60 -0.58
N LYS A 329 38.98 -5.05 -0.43
CA LYS A 329 39.66 -4.38 -1.56
C LYS A 329 39.99 -5.32 -2.72
N ASN A 330 40.09 -6.62 -2.49
CA ASN A 330 40.59 -7.59 -3.47
C ASN A 330 39.53 -8.49 -4.12
N SER A 331 38.26 -8.46 -3.68
CA SER A 331 37.22 -9.26 -4.35
C SER A 331 36.73 -8.58 -5.63
N ILE A 332 36.51 -9.33 -6.70
CA ILE A 332 35.78 -8.86 -7.88
C ILE A 332 34.40 -9.51 -7.82
N VAL A 333 33.38 -8.77 -8.23
CA VAL A 333 32.01 -9.27 -8.24
C VAL A 333 31.89 -10.49 -9.16
N ASP A 334 31.18 -11.51 -8.68
CA ASP A 334 30.80 -12.73 -9.38
C ASP A 334 29.31 -12.67 -9.73
N PRO A 335 28.88 -11.84 -10.72
CA PRO A 335 27.47 -11.53 -10.86
C PRO A 335 26.67 -12.69 -11.44
N LYS A 336 25.45 -12.82 -10.92
CA LYS A 336 24.35 -13.55 -11.57
C LYS A 336 23.09 -12.69 -11.64
N VAL A 337 22.25 -12.96 -12.61
CA VAL A 337 20.96 -12.28 -12.77
C VAL A 337 19.83 -13.27 -12.47
N THR A 338 18.91 -12.85 -11.61
CA THR A 338 17.64 -13.55 -11.36
C THR A 338 16.50 -12.73 -11.97
N ILE A 339 15.63 -13.41 -12.69
CA ILE A 339 14.38 -12.86 -13.24
C ILE A 339 13.23 -13.50 -12.50
N GLU A 340 12.37 -12.67 -11.94
CA GLU A 340 11.21 -13.08 -11.16
C GLU A 340 9.95 -12.48 -11.78
N ILE A 341 8.96 -13.32 -12.02
CA ILE A 341 7.61 -12.92 -12.36
C ILE A 341 6.81 -12.95 -11.07
N HIS A 342 6.13 -11.85 -10.78
CA HIS A 342 5.26 -11.75 -9.62
C HIS A 342 3.86 -11.31 -10.05
N GLY A 343 2.80 -12.01 -9.64
CA GLY A 343 1.43 -11.69 -10.03
C GLY A 343 0.43 -12.63 -9.37
N VAL A 344 -0.47 -13.22 -10.16
CA VAL A 344 -1.28 -14.36 -9.71
C VAL A 344 -0.39 -15.58 -9.48
N GLN A 345 -0.88 -16.55 -8.70
CA GLN A 345 -0.08 -17.73 -8.32
C GLN A 345 0.44 -18.51 -9.53
N GLN A 346 -0.35 -18.58 -10.60
CA GLN A 346 -0.02 -19.27 -11.86
C GLN A 346 1.12 -18.60 -12.62
N ASP A 347 1.28 -17.28 -12.47
CA ASP A 347 2.33 -16.49 -13.15
C ASP A 347 3.64 -16.48 -12.37
N ASN A 348 3.59 -16.70 -11.05
CA ASN A 348 4.75 -16.63 -10.18
C ASN A 348 5.83 -17.62 -10.63
N ASN A 349 6.97 -17.10 -11.06
CA ASN A 349 8.05 -17.90 -11.61
C ASN A 349 9.41 -17.22 -11.36
N LYS A 350 10.48 -18.00 -11.29
CA LYS A 350 11.84 -17.51 -11.04
C LYS A 350 12.83 -18.32 -11.86
N LYS A 351 13.65 -17.63 -12.65
CA LYS A 351 14.77 -18.20 -13.40
C LYS A 351 16.03 -17.38 -13.17
N GLN A 352 17.19 -18.00 -13.31
CA GLN A 352 18.46 -17.33 -13.07
C GLN A 352 19.49 -17.73 -14.12
N THR A 353 20.40 -16.80 -14.42
CA THR A 353 21.57 -17.05 -15.27
C THR A 353 22.61 -17.88 -14.53
N LYS A 354 23.63 -18.34 -15.25
CA LYS A 354 24.88 -18.75 -14.63
C LYS A 354 25.59 -17.58 -13.95
N VAL A 355 26.53 -17.91 -13.08
CA VAL A 355 27.46 -16.94 -12.48
C VAL A 355 28.56 -16.62 -13.49
N ILE A 356 28.95 -15.35 -13.59
CA ILE A 356 30.17 -14.95 -14.30
C ILE A 356 31.22 -14.61 -13.26
N GLU A 357 32.34 -15.32 -13.26
CA GLU A 357 33.40 -15.11 -12.28
C GLU A 357 34.21 -13.84 -12.59
N ASN A 358 34.55 -13.10 -11.54
CA ASN A 358 35.46 -11.97 -11.49
C ASN A 358 35.19 -10.91 -12.57
N ASN A 359 33.94 -10.59 -12.83
CA ASN A 359 33.58 -9.56 -13.81
C ASN A 359 32.32 -8.77 -13.46
N GLY A 360 32.48 -7.68 -12.71
CA GLY A 360 31.43 -6.66 -12.55
C GLY A 360 31.39 -5.59 -13.65
N PHE A 361 32.41 -5.48 -14.50
CA PHE A 361 32.52 -4.36 -15.44
C PHE A 361 31.68 -4.55 -16.70
N ASN A 362 31.73 -5.74 -17.29
CA ASN A 362 31.02 -6.07 -18.54
C ASN A 362 30.67 -7.57 -18.68
N PRO A 363 30.08 -8.22 -17.66
CA PRO A 363 29.72 -9.64 -17.71
C PRO A 363 28.78 -9.92 -18.89
N LYS A 364 28.95 -11.07 -19.55
CA LYS A 364 28.10 -11.52 -20.66
C LYS A 364 27.52 -12.89 -20.34
N TRP A 365 26.19 -12.99 -20.34
CA TRP A 365 25.47 -14.24 -20.09
C TRP A 365 25.02 -14.89 -21.39
N GLU A 366 24.42 -14.09 -22.29
CA GLU A 366 23.81 -14.56 -23.56
C GLU A 366 22.78 -15.68 -23.35
N GLU A 367 22.00 -15.60 -22.27
CA GLU A 367 21.03 -16.63 -21.86
C GLU A 367 19.60 -16.20 -22.16
N GLU A 368 18.79 -17.14 -22.65
CA GLU A 368 17.38 -16.91 -23.01
C GLU A 368 16.44 -17.63 -22.05
N PHE A 369 15.38 -16.93 -21.67
CA PHE A 369 14.35 -17.41 -20.75
C PHE A 369 12.98 -17.20 -21.39
N THR A 370 12.06 -18.11 -21.10
CA THR A 370 10.65 -18.01 -21.50
C THR A 370 9.77 -18.06 -20.26
N PHE A 371 8.77 -17.20 -20.19
CA PHE A 371 7.75 -17.22 -19.14
C PHE A 371 6.37 -17.15 -19.78
N ASP A 372 5.46 -18.01 -19.32
CA ASP A 372 4.05 -17.94 -19.68
C ASP A 372 3.33 -17.08 -18.62
N ILE A 373 2.55 -16.11 -19.08
CA ILE A 373 1.88 -15.10 -18.27
C ILE A 373 0.38 -15.19 -18.54
N GLU A 374 -0.35 -15.75 -17.58
CA GLU A 374 -1.80 -15.93 -17.58
C GLU A 374 -2.52 -14.58 -17.45
N ILE A 375 -2.12 -13.73 -16.49
CA ILE A 375 -2.79 -12.45 -16.20
C ILE A 375 -1.79 -11.28 -16.30
N PRO A 376 -1.43 -10.84 -17.52
CA PRO A 376 -0.48 -9.75 -17.75
C PRO A 376 -0.79 -8.45 -16.99
N ALA A 377 -2.08 -8.14 -16.78
CA ALA A 377 -2.51 -6.92 -16.11
C ALA A 377 -2.20 -6.88 -14.60
N LEU A 378 -1.90 -8.03 -13.99
CA LEU A 378 -1.51 -8.15 -12.58
C LEU A 378 -0.03 -8.52 -12.40
N ALA A 379 0.65 -8.92 -13.48
CA ALA A 379 2.04 -9.34 -13.43
C ALA A 379 3.03 -8.16 -13.34
N LEU A 380 4.11 -8.36 -12.59
CA LEU A 380 5.31 -7.55 -12.54
C LEU A 380 6.52 -8.42 -12.89
N VAL A 381 7.51 -7.81 -13.53
CA VAL A 381 8.79 -8.44 -13.82
C VAL A 381 9.87 -7.76 -12.99
N ARG A 382 10.63 -8.55 -12.25
CA ARG A 382 11.72 -8.09 -11.40
C ARG A 382 13.03 -8.72 -11.86
N PHE A 383 14.03 -7.87 -12.03
CA PHE A 383 15.41 -8.24 -12.33
C PHE A 383 16.24 -7.98 -11.09
N VAL A 384 17.01 -8.97 -10.66
CA VAL A 384 17.90 -8.86 -9.50
C VAL A 384 19.28 -9.27 -9.94
N VAL A 385 20.27 -8.49 -9.57
CA VAL A 385 21.68 -8.84 -9.74
C VAL A 385 22.26 -9.09 -8.36
N GLU A 386 22.91 -10.23 -8.18
CA GLU A 386 23.56 -10.64 -6.95
C GLU A 386 25.02 -10.97 -7.22
N ASP A 387 25.89 -10.69 -6.25
CA ASP A 387 27.28 -11.12 -6.19
C ASP A 387 27.31 -12.51 -5.54
N PHE A 388 27.65 -13.53 -6.32
CA PHE A 388 27.62 -14.90 -5.85
C PHE A 388 28.76 -15.18 -4.87
N ASP A 389 28.43 -15.78 -3.73
CA ASP A 389 29.41 -16.27 -2.77
C ASP A 389 29.11 -17.74 -2.46
N MET A 390 30.12 -18.62 -2.60
CA MET A 390 29.98 -20.04 -2.28
C MET A 390 29.81 -20.30 -0.78
N SER A 391 30.34 -19.42 0.06
CA SER A 391 30.50 -19.59 1.50
C SER A 391 29.47 -18.82 2.32
N THR A 392 28.94 -17.73 1.78
CA THR A 392 27.95 -16.88 2.47
C THR A 392 26.73 -16.62 1.60
N LYS A 393 25.77 -15.86 2.13
CA LYS A 393 24.62 -15.42 1.33
C LYS A 393 25.10 -14.41 0.29
N ASN A 394 24.68 -14.58 -0.96
CA ASN A 394 25.00 -13.65 -2.04
C ASN A 394 24.69 -12.19 -1.66
N ASP A 395 25.58 -11.28 -2.01
CA ASP A 395 25.39 -9.86 -1.78
C ASP A 395 24.47 -9.27 -2.86
N PHE A 396 23.47 -8.49 -2.44
CA PHE A 396 22.58 -7.78 -3.35
C PHE A 396 23.34 -6.63 -4.04
N ILE A 397 23.38 -6.63 -5.38
CA ILE A 397 24.01 -5.57 -6.18
C ILE A 397 23.00 -4.50 -6.56
N GLY A 398 21.90 -4.92 -7.17
CA GLY A 398 20.89 -4.02 -7.66
C GLY A 398 19.68 -4.75 -8.20
N GLN A 399 18.59 -4.00 -8.35
CA GLN A 399 17.34 -4.54 -8.90
C GLN A 399 16.64 -3.54 -9.80
N TYR A 400 15.73 -4.04 -10.62
CA TYR A 400 14.71 -3.21 -11.25
C TYR A 400 13.41 -3.98 -11.35
N THR A 401 12.30 -3.35 -10.98
CA THR A 401 10.96 -3.95 -11.05
C THR A 401 10.02 -3.03 -11.80
N LEU A 402 9.18 -3.60 -12.66
CA LEU A 402 8.15 -2.87 -13.40
C LEU A 402 6.92 -3.75 -13.68
N PRO A 403 5.73 -3.15 -13.87
CA PRO A 403 4.58 -3.89 -14.38
C PRO A 403 4.87 -4.51 -15.74
N PHE A 404 4.33 -5.71 -15.98
CA PHE A 404 4.50 -6.40 -17.25
C PHE A 404 4.02 -5.54 -18.43
N THR A 405 2.89 -4.86 -18.26
CA THR A 405 2.30 -3.95 -19.26
C THR A 405 3.18 -2.75 -19.62
N SER A 406 4.17 -2.43 -18.79
CA SER A 406 5.15 -1.36 -19.02
C SER A 406 6.44 -1.85 -19.71
N LEU A 407 6.60 -3.15 -19.96
CA LEU A 407 7.77 -3.69 -20.66
C LEU A 407 7.81 -3.21 -22.10
N LYS A 408 8.95 -2.62 -22.48
CA LYS A 408 9.22 -2.24 -23.88
C LYS A 408 9.98 -3.37 -24.58
N GLN A 409 9.44 -3.84 -25.70
CA GLN A 409 10.06 -4.88 -26.53
C GLN A 409 11.34 -4.40 -27.24
N GLY A 410 12.10 -5.36 -27.79
CA GLY A 410 13.37 -5.16 -28.48
C GLY A 410 14.56 -5.11 -27.53
N TYR A 411 15.67 -4.57 -28.03
CA TYR A 411 16.89 -4.36 -27.23
C TYR A 411 16.72 -3.18 -26.26
N ARG A 412 16.97 -3.42 -24.98
CA ARG A 412 16.80 -2.43 -23.90
C ARG A 412 17.93 -2.49 -22.89
N HIS A 413 18.19 -1.35 -22.25
CA HIS A 413 18.94 -1.31 -21.01
C HIS A 413 17.96 -1.22 -19.84
N ILE A 414 18.17 -2.05 -18.84
CA ILE A 414 17.50 -2.00 -17.54
C ILE A 414 18.43 -1.27 -16.59
N HIS A 415 17.99 -0.12 -16.08
CA HIS A 415 18.77 0.71 -15.17
C HIS A 415 18.59 0.24 -13.73
N LEU A 416 19.66 -0.28 -13.14
CA LEU A 416 19.59 -0.91 -11.82
C LEU A 416 19.44 0.15 -10.71
N LEU A 417 18.68 -0.23 -9.69
CA LEU A 417 18.45 0.53 -8.46
C LEU A 417 19.22 -0.12 -7.30
N THR A 418 19.64 0.71 -6.35
CA THR A 418 20.18 0.26 -5.07
C THR A 418 19.10 -0.41 -4.22
N LYS A 419 19.50 -1.01 -3.09
CA LYS A 419 18.57 -1.55 -2.08
C LYS A 419 17.56 -0.53 -1.55
N ASN A 420 17.86 0.76 -1.66
CA ASN A 420 16.99 1.83 -1.18
C ASN A 420 16.05 2.35 -2.28
N GLY A 421 16.15 1.84 -3.51
CA GLY A 421 15.42 2.32 -4.69
C GLY A 421 16.08 3.51 -5.40
N ASP A 422 17.30 3.89 -5.02
CA ASP A 422 18.02 4.99 -5.67
C ASP A 422 18.67 4.51 -6.98
N PRO A 423 18.63 5.27 -8.07
CA PRO A 423 19.22 4.85 -9.35
C PRO A 423 20.74 4.84 -9.30
N TYR A 424 21.36 3.80 -9.88
CA TYR A 424 22.78 3.87 -10.22
C TYR A 424 22.99 4.73 -11.47
N SER A 425 24.10 5.48 -11.51
CA SER A 425 24.43 6.34 -12.65
C SER A 425 24.75 5.56 -13.93
N SER A 426 25.40 4.39 -13.78
CA SER A 426 25.98 3.66 -14.91
C SER A 426 25.70 2.15 -14.89
N SER A 427 25.04 1.64 -13.86
CA SER A 427 24.83 0.20 -13.68
C SER A 427 23.60 -0.27 -14.43
N THR A 428 23.78 -1.11 -15.45
CA THR A 428 22.70 -1.59 -16.31
C THR A 428 22.79 -3.07 -16.65
N LEU A 429 21.65 -3.65 -17.03
CA LEU A 429 21.60 -4.91 -17.79
C LEU A 429 21.16 -4.60 -19.22
N PHE A 430 21.85 -5.16 -20.20
CA PHE A 430 21.43 -5.15 -21.60
C PHE A 430 20.66 -6.44 -21.91
N VAL A 431 19.44 -6.28 -22.41
CA VAL A 431 18.49 -7.38 -22.63
C VAL A 431 17.80 -7.26 -23.99
N TYR A 432 17.28 -8.38 -24.48
CA TYR A 432 16.29 -8.39 -25.56
C TYR A 432 14.96 -8.93 -25.02
N ILE A 433 13.87 -8.21 -25.28
CA ILE A 433 12.52 -8.53 -24.79
C ILE A 433 11.61 -8.76 -25.99
N ASN A 434 10.90 -9.87 -26.02
CA ASN A 434 9.86 -10.17 -27.01
C ASN A 434 8.62 -10.73 -26.29
N ILE A 435 7.46 -10.17 -26.57
CA ILE A 435 6.18 -10.53 -25.96
C ILE A 435 5.26 -10.99 -27.08
N GLN A 436 4.79 -12.22 -26.96
CA GLN A 436 3.90 -12.86 -27.92
C GLN A 436 2.56 -13.17 -27.27
N ASP A 437 1.50 -13.14 -28.06
CA ASP A 437 0.18 -13.59 -27.64
C ASP A 437 0.19 -15.12 -27.67
N CYS A 438 -0.38 -15.75 -26.64
CA CYS A 438 -0.65 -17.18 -26.69
C CYS A 438 -2.02 -17.38 -27.35
N ASP A 439 -2.07 -18.33 -28.28
CA ASP A 439 -3.30 -18.77 -28.96
C ASP A 439 -4.29 -19.44 -27.99
#